data_AF-A0AA45XMZ9-F1
#
_entry.id   AF-A0AA45XMZ9-F1
#
_cell.length_a   1.000
_cell.length_b   1.000
_cell.length_c   1.000
_cell.angle_alpha   90.00
_cell.angle_beta   90.00
_cell.angle_gamma   90.00
#
_symmetry.space_group_name_H-M   'P 1'
#
loop_
_entity.id
_entity.type
_entity.pdbx_description
1 polymer ?
#
loop_
_entity_poly.entity_id
_entity_poly.type
_entity_poly.pdbx_seq_one_letter_code
_entity_poly.pdbx_strand_id
1 'polypeptide(L)'
;MPRTTASYSRVRDRTDELELFISGLLAFALLAVPGYLFDAWARSSLHTEGVYFQALWFAFSIGVGMCYVLAVALIIHLAVRGYWIGLIGLKSHFPNGIDWDRLTLLGPFSRAFLQQRDGGLDGTIERADRLATMLFSTTLLCVQTLAGTLVVAIVSLGVAMAIGAAFGDVDRITLGIVAVLMVGLLGLAMVPMLLEKSIARRQARGLDTARQEKRLQSVLAGLQRVPMLRLLQTMQWTLQSNLRGRSFTVIYLSAVMLAMVLAALQVYGSMKFSLFNRYSVLTEEAVDHGMLGAHYESLRSAHDQLLPYPMIPADTISASRLRLFIPHRPQRDNPVARQRCAGGARNEAQGAQAATAAVNCMALLWTVQLDGGKVDLHEFVPMERRDLDMRGLVGYLPMADLKPGRHDLRLVWNADGGERGPSRRREYSIPFWYAPEP
;
A
#
# COMPACT_ATOMS: atom_id res chain seq x y z
N MET A 1 -28.51 -45.79 8.08
CA MET A 1 -27.79 -44.79 7.25
C MET A 1 -26.31 -44.65 7.68
N PRO A 2 -25.41 -45.65 7.45
CA PRO A 2 -23.99 -45.55 7.86
C PRO A 2 -23.00 -45.28 6.71
N ARG A 3 -23.43 -45.41 5.44
CA ARG A 3 -22.53 -45.31 4.28
C ARG A 3 -22.18 -43.87 3.87
N THR A 4 -23.03 -42.90 4.18
CA THR A 4 -22.81 -41.48 3.84
C THR A 4 -21.76 -40.84 4.74
N THR A 5 -21.79 -41.08 6.05
CA THR A 5 -20.84 -40.52 7.03
C THR A 5 -19.39 -40.95 6.77
N ALA A 6 -19.16 -42.22 6.38
CA ALA A 6 -17.83 -42.74 6.06
C ALA A 6 -17.27 -42.26 4.70
N SER A 7 -18.13 -41.75 3.82
CA SER A 7 -17.73 -41.09 2.56
C SER A 7 -17.32 -39.64 2.84
N TYR A 8 -18.11 -38.92 3.63
CA TYR A 8 -17.80 -37.54 4.04
C TYR A 8 -16.50 -37.43 4.85
N SER A 9 -16.23 -38.36 5.77
CA SER A 9 -14.97 -38.36 6.54
C SER A 9 -13.75 -38.53 5.63
N ARG A 10 -13.81 -39.46 4.67
CA ARG A 10 -12.72 -39.72 3.71
C ARG A 10 -12.50 -38.57 2.73
N VAL A 11 -13.56 -37.88 2.34
CA VAL A 11 -13.47 -36.63 1.56
C VAL A 11 -12.83 -35.54 2.42
N ARG A 12 -13.21 -35.42 3.69
CA ARG A 12 -12.65 -34.43 4.63
C ARG A 12 -11.15 -34.64 4.84
N ASP A 13 -10.69 -35.87 5.10
CA ASP A 13 -9.28 -36.16 5.32
C ASP A 13 -8.40 -35.82 4.09
N ARG A 14 -8.87 -36.11 2.87
CA ARG A 14 -8.18 -35.69 1.63
C ARG A 14 -8.23 -34.19 1.39
N THR A 15 -9.31 -33.54 1.80
CA THR A 15 -9.47 -32.09 1.68
C THR A 15 -8.53 -31.38 2.64
N ASP A 16 -8.32 -31.92 3.84
CA ASP A 16 -7.45 -31.35 4.86
C ASP A 16 -5.96 -31.35 4.45
N GLU A 17 -5.49 -32.42 3.79
CA GLU A 17 -4.12 -32.48 3.24
C GLU A 17 -3.94 -31.46 2.10
N LEU A 18 -4.88 -31.41 1.16
CA LEU A 18 -4.87 -30.45 0.05
C LEU A 18 -4.97 -28.99 0.55
N GLU A 19 -5.78 -28.74 1.58
CA GLU A 19 -5.93 -27.43 2.20
C GLU A 19 -4.61 -26.95 2.79
N LEU A 20 -3.83 -27.84 3.43
CA LEU A 20 -2.53 -27.50 3.99
C LEU A 20 -1.53 -27.10 2.89
N PHE A 21 -1.45 -27.88 1.81
CA PHE A 21 -0.57 -27.58 0.67
C PHE A 21 -0.95 -26.29 -0.04
N ILE A 22 -2.24 -26.10 -0.34
CA ILE A 22 -2.73 -24.89 -1.02
C ILE A 22 -2.52 -23.66 -0.13
N SER A 23 -2.84 -23.74 1.16
CA SER A 23 -2.67 -22.62 2.09
C SER A 23 -1.20 -22.25 2.28
N GLY A 24 -0.31 -23.25 2.35
CA GLY A 24 1.14 -23.02 2.44
C GLY A 24 1.71 -22.35 1.20
N LEU A 25 1.38 -22.87 0.01
CA LEU A 25 1.81 -22.29 -1.25
C LEU A 25 1.26 -20.88 -1.45
N LEU A 26 -0.02 -20.67 -1.13
CA LEU A 26 -0.67 -19.37 -1.22
C LEU A 26 -0.05 -18.36 -0.26
N ALA A 27 0.22 -18.73 0.99
CA ALA A 27 0.88 -17.85 1.95
C ALA A 27 2.27 -17.42 1.45
N PHE A 28 3.07 -18.35 0.91
CA PHE A 28 4.37 -18.04 0.33
C PHE A 28 4.27 -17.09 -0.87
N ALA A 29 3.36 -17.37 -1.80
CA ALA A 29 3.13 -16.51 -2.96
C ALA A 29 2.73 -15.09 -2.54
N LEU A 30 1.82 -14.97 -1.56
CA LEU A 30 1.36 -13.68 -1.05
C LEU A 30 2.44 -12.87 -0.33
N LEU A 31 3.49 -13.49 0.20
CA LEU A 31 4.64 -12.77 0.77
C LEU A 31 5.57 -12.20 -0.31
N ALA A 32 5.60 -12.81 -1.50
CA ALA A 32 6.45 -12.36 -2.62
C ALA A 32 5.79 -11.25 -3.46
N VAL A 33 4.46 -11.30 -3.65
CA VAL A 33 3.70 -10.36 -4.49
C VAL A 33 3.89 -8.86 -4.13
N PRO A 34 3.96 -8.45 -2.84
CA PRO A 34 4.13 -7.04 -2.48
C PRO A 34 5.35 -6.35 -3.09
N GLY A 35 6.46 -7.07 -3.30
CA GLY A 35 7.65 -6.52 -3.96
C GLY A 35 7.37 -6.18 -5.43
N TYR A 36 6.75 -7.10 -6.16
CA TYR A 36 6.36 -6.86 -7.56
C TYR A 36 5.32 -5.74 -7.71
N LEU A 37 4.35 -5.68 -6.80
CA LEU A 37 3.37 -4.59 -6.78
C LEU A 37 4.04 -3.24 -6.52
N PHE A 38 5.05 -3.22 -5.65
CA PHE A 38 5.83 -2.02 -5.38
C PHE A 38 6.60 -1.54 -6.61
N ASP A 39 7.33 -2.41 -7.30
CA ASP A 39 8.08 -2.02 -8.50
C ASP A 39 7.15 -1.57 -9.64
N ALA A 40 5.98 -2.20 -9.79
CA ALA A 40 4.98 -1.81 -10.78
C ALA A 40 4.36 -0.44 -10.46
N TRP A 41 4.04 -0.20 -9.19
CA TRP A 41 3.54 1.08 -8.72
C TRP A 41 4.60 2.18 -8.83
N ALA A 42 5.83 1.94 -8.38
CA ALA A 42 6.92 2.91 -8.38
C ALA A 42 7.16 3.46 -9.79
N ARG A 43 7.33 2.57 -10.78
CA ARG A 43 7.49 2.95 -12.20
C ARG A 43 6.27 3.69 -12.74
N SER A 44 5.07 3.17 -12.51
CA SER A 44 3.83 3.80 -13.01
C SER A 44 3.57 5.19 -12.38
N SER A 45 3.99 5.37 -11.12
CA SER A 45 3.85 6.62 -10.39
C SER A 45 4.71 7.76 -10.96
N LEU A 46 5.80 7.44 -11.67
CA LEU A 46 6.65 8.43 -12.34
C LEU A 46 5.97 9.09 -13.54
N HIS A 47 4.97 8.43 -14.13
CA HIS A 47 4.27 8.90 -15.33
C HIS A 47 2.90 9.50 -15.05
N THR A 48 2.45 9.50 -13.80
CA THR A 48 1.09 9.90 -13.44
C THR A 48 1.07 11.12 -12.56
N GLU A 49 -0.07 11.81 -12.59
CA GLU A 49 -0.36 12.92 -11.69
C GLU A 49 -1.85 12.91 -11.29
N GLY A 50 -2.20 13.77 -10.33
CA GLY A 50 -3.58 14.04 -9.97
C GLY A 50 -4.33 12.78 -9.53
N VAL A 51 -5.49 12.57 -10.14
CA VAL A 51 -6.36 11.44 -9.77
C VAL A 51 -5.78 10.09 -10.18
N TYR A 52 -5.02 10.01 -11.28
CA TYR A 52 -4.35 8.77 -11.69
C TYR A 52 -3.30 8.32 -10.67
N PHE A 53 -2.51 9.26 -10.15
CA PHE A 53 -1.54 8.98 -9.10
C PHE A 53 -2.24 8.45 -7.84
N GLN A 54 -3.34 9.10 -7.42
CA GLN A 54 -4.12 8.67 -6.26
C GLN A 54 -4.75 7.29 -6.45
N ALA A 55 -5.25 6.99 -7.64
CA ALA A 55 -5.80 5.69 -7.99
C ALA A 55 -4.75 4.59 -7.94
N LEU A 56 -3.57 4.83 -8.52
CA LEU A 56 -2.44 3.90 -8.45
C LEU A 56 -2.00 3.67 -7.01
N TRP A 57 -1.89 4.74 -6.20
CA TRP A 57 -1.59 4.62 -4.77
C TRP A 57 -2.62 3.78 -4.03
N PHE A 58 -3.89 4.02 -4.27
CA PHE A 58 -4.98 3.29 -3.63
C PHE A 58 -4.97 1.81 -4.01
N ALA A 59 -4.81 1.50 -5.31
CA ALA A 59 -4.72 0.13 -5.80
C ALA A 59 -3.50 -0.61 -5.22
N PHE A 60 -2.34 0.04 -5.20
CA PHE A 60 -1.12 -0.48 -4.58
C PHE A 60 -1.34 -0.75 -3.08
N SER A 61 -1.90 0.23 -2.35
CA SER A 61 -2.11 0.13 -0.90
C SER A 61 -3.05 -1.01 -0.52
N ILE A 62 -4.18 -1.17 -1.22
CA ILE A 62 -5.09 -2.30 -0.98
C ILE A 62 -4.46 -3.62 -1.41
N GLY A 63 -3.78 -3.67 -2.56
CA GLY A 63 -3.14 -4.88 -3.06
C GLY A 63 -2.11 -5.44 -2.08
N VAL A 64 -1.19 -4.58 -1.62
CA VAL A 64 -0.18 -4.93 -0.61
C VAL A 64 -0.82 -5.30 0.72
N GLY A 65 -1.79 -4.50 1.19
CA GLY A 65 -2.50 -4.78 2.44
C GLY A 65 -3.21 -6.13 2.42
N MET A 66 -3.88 -6.45 1.31
CA MET A 66 -4.52 -7.76 1.11
C MET A 66 -3.46 -8.88 1.13
N CYS A 67 -2.34 -8.72 0.43
CA CYS A 67 -1.28 -9.73 0.45
C CYS A 67 -0.79 -10.03 1.87
N TYR A 68 -0.46 -9.01 2.67
CA TYR A 68 0.04 -9.22 4.03
C TYR A 68 -1.01 -9.76 5.00
N VAL A 69 -2.25 -9.24 4.97
CA VAL A 69 -3.32 -9.74 5.86
C VAL A 69 -3.62 -11.20 5.59
N LEU A 70 -3.73 -11.59 4.31
CA LEU A 70 -3.96 -12.99 3.95
C LEU A 70 -2.76 -13.85 4.32
N ALA A 71 -1.53 -13.42 4.01
CA ALA A 71 -0.33 -14.18 4.34
C ALA A 71 -0.23 -14.46 5.84
N VAL A 72 -0.35 -13.43 6.68
CA VAL A 72 -0.30 -13.57 8.14
C VAL A 72 -1.44 -14.46 8.64
N ALA A 73 -2.66 -14.25 8.16
CA ALA A 73 -3.79 -15.05 8.61
C ALA A 73 -3.68 -16.53 8.19
N LEU A 74 -3.20 -16.81 6.98
CA LEU A 74 -2.92 -18.18 6.52
C LEU A 74 -1.78 -18.82 7.30
N ILE A 75 -0.74 -18.08 7.66
CA ILE A 75 0.35 -18.58 8.53
C ILE A 75 -0.20 -18.96 9.90
N ILE A 76 -1.02 -18.11 10.52
CA ILE A 76 -1.65 -18.41 11.81
C ILE A 76 -2.58 -19.63 11.67
N HIS A 77 -3.37 -19.70 10.58
CA HIS A 77 -4.24 -20.85 10.29
C HIS A 77 -3.45 -22.15 10.18
N LEU A 78 -2.36 -22.15 9.40
CA LEU A 78 -1.46 -23.30 9.25
C LEU A 78 -0.82 -23.70 10.58
N ALA A 79 -0.41 -22.73 11.40
CA ALA A 79 0.16 -23.00 12.72
C ALA A 79 -0.86 -23.68 13.65
N VAL A 80 -2.12 -23.20 13.66
CA VAL A 80 -3.20 -23.82 14.43
C VAL A 80 -3.53 -25.21 13.90
N ARG A 81 -3.54 -25.39 12.57
CA ARG A 81 -3.78 -26.72 11.96
C ARG A 81 -2.66 -27.70 12.26
N GLY A 82 -1.40 -27.25 12.20
CA GLY A 82 -0.24 -28.05 12.61
C GLY A 82 -0.31 -28.45 14.09
N TYR A 83 -0.71 -27.52 14.96
CA TYR A 83 -0.96 -27.81 16.38
C TYR A 83 -2.07 -28.86 16.57
N TRP A 84 -3.17 -28.75 15.83
CA TRP A 84 -4.26 -29.73 15.86
C TRP A 84 -3.80 -31.13 15.42
N ILE A 85 -3.04 -31.24 14.31
CA ILE A 85 -2.45 -32.52 13.85
C ILE A 85 -1.55 -33.10 14.95
N GLY A 86 -0.71 -32.27 15.58
CA GLY A 86 0.16 -32.67 16.68
C GLY A 86 -0.60 -33.22 17.88
N LEU A 87 -1.73 -32.60 18.24
CA LEU A 87 -2.60 -33.10 19.32
C LEU A 87 -3.26 -34.43 18.99
N ILE A 88 -3.67 -34.65 17.73
CA ILE A 88 -4.20 -35.95 17.28
C ILE A 88 -3.12 -37.03 17.37
N GLY A 89 -1.90 -36.71 16.95
CA GLY A 89 -0.75 -37.61 17.10
C GLY A 89 -0.45 -37.93 18.58
N LEU A 90 -0.59 -36.96 19.48
CA LEU A 90 -0.48 -37.23 20.91
C LEU A 90 -1.62 -38.12 21.42
N LYS A 91 -2.85 -37.93 20.93
CA LYS A 91 -4.02 -38.73 21.35
C LYS A 91 -3.87 -40.20 20.96
N SER A 92 -3.32 -40.48 19.79
CA SER A 92 -3.14 -41.86 19.33
C SER A 92 -2.14 -42.64 20.20
N HIS A 93 -1.10 -41.98 20.71
CA HIS A 93 -0.10 -42.59 21.60
C HIS A 93 -0.49 -42.55 23.08
N PHE A 94 -1.18 -41.50 23.52
CA PHE A 94 -1.58 -41.27 24.91
C PHE A 94 -3.10 -41.01 25.01
N PRO A 95 -3.93 -42.06 24.88
CA PRO A 95 -5.39 -41.91 24.77
C PRO A 95 -6.05 -41.31 26.02
N ASN A 96 -5.44 -41.50 27.19
CA ASN A 96 -5.96 -40.99 28.46
C ASN A 96 -5.50 -39.54 28.75
N GLY A 97 -4.71 -38.92 27.88
CA GLY A 97 -4.20 -37.56 28.08
C GLY A 97 -3.13 -37.47 29.18
N ILE A 98 -3.21 -36.41 29.98
CA ILE A 98 -2.22 -36.10 31.01
C ILE A 98 -2.40 -37.04 32.21
N ASP A 99 -1.36 -37.80 32.56
CA ASP A 99 -1.28 -38.54 33.81
C ASP A 99 -0.77 -37.61 34.92
N TRP A 100 -1.72 -37.04 35.67
CA TRP A 100 -1.45 -36.07 36.73
C TRP A 100 -0.63 -36.66 37.89
N ASP A 101 -0.71 -37.96 38.12
CA ASP A 101 -0.02 -38.63 39.23
C ASP A 101 1.48 -38.76 38.95
N ARG A 102 1.87 -38.92 37.68
CA ARG A 102 3.27 -38.96 37.25
C ARG A 102 3.97 -37.59 37.25
N LEU A 103 3.23 -36.48 37.38
CA LEU A 103 3.79 -35.12 37.42
C LEU A 103 4.31 -34.76 38.82
N THR A 104 5.38 -35.40 39.26
CA THR A 104 5.94 -35.28 40.63
C THR A 104 6.56 -33.92 40.95
N LEU A 105 6.98 -33.15 39.94
CA LEU A 105 7.53 -31.80 40.09
C LEU A 105 6.45 -30.72 40.31
N LEU A 106 5.18 -31.03 40.05
CA LEU A 106 4.07 -30.10 40.24
C LEU A 106 3.52 -30.21 41.67
N GLY A 107 3.64 -29.12 42.43
CA GLY A 107 3.04 -29.01 43.75
C GLY A 107 1.50 -29.17 43.73
N PRO A 108 0.88 -29.57 44.85
CA PRO A 108 -0.54 -29.94 44.91
C PRO A 108 -1.48 -28.81 44.52
N PHE A 109 -1.14 -27.56 44.85
CA PHE A 109 -1.93 -26.39 44.46
C PHE A 109 -1.92 -26.17 42.94
N SER A 110 -0.73 -26.17 42.32
CA SER A 110 -0.59 -25.98 40.87
C SER A 110 -1.23 -27.14 40.09
N ARG A 111 -1.10 -28.38 40.59
CA ARG A 111 -1.75 -29.56 40.02
C ARG A 111 -3.27 -29.41 40.02
N ALA A 112 -3.87 -29.11 41.18
CA ALA A 112 -5.31 -28.92 41.28
C ALA A 112 -5.81 -27.78 40.38
N PHE A 113 -5.10 -26.65 40.34
CA PHE A 113 -5.45 -25.52 39.49
C PHE A 113 -5.41 -25.84 37.99
N LEU A 114 -4.37 -26.55 37.53
CA LEU A 114 -4.23 -26.92 36.13
C LEU A 114 -5.23 -28.01 35.72
N GLN A 115 -5.45 -29.02 36.58
CA GLN A 115 -6.40 -30.10 36.34
C GLN A 115 -7.84 -29.59 36.23
N GLN A 116 -8.22 -28.57 37.02
CA GLN A 116 -9.54 -27.95 36.93
C GLN A 116 -9.77 -27.20 35.60
N ARG A 117 -8.69 -26.79 34.93
CA ARG A 117 -8.72 -26.04 33.65
C ARG A 117 -8.35 -26.92 32.47
N ASP A 118 -7.99 -28.16 32.72
CA ASP A 118 -7.71 -29.14 31.68
C ASP A 118 -9.04 -29.56 31.05
N GLY A 119 -9.26 -29.13 29.81
CA GLY A 119 -10.40 -29.57 29.00
C GLY A 119 -10.21 -30.96 28.41
N GLY A 120 -9.16 -31.66 28.83
CA GLY A 120 -8.68 -32.89 28.21
C GLY A 120 -8.07 -32.64 26.84
N LEU A 121 -7.42 -33.68 26.32
CA LEU A 121 -6.84 -33.64 24.99
C LEU A 121 -7.94 -33.42 23.92
N ASP A 122 -9.12 -34.02 24.13
CA ASP A 122 -10.28 -33.93 23.21
C ASP A 122 -10.87 -32.53 23.12
N GLY A 123 -11.08 -31.89 24.26
CA GLY A 123 -11.55 -30.51 24.29
C GLY A 123 -10.51 -29.55 23.69
N THR A 124 -9.23 -29.89 23.75
CA THR A 124 -8.17 -29.07 23.13
C THR A 124 -8.10 -29.26 21.62
N ILE A 125 -8.24 -30.50 21.12
CA ILE A 125 -8.37 -30.82 19.69
C ILE A 125 -9.58 -30.08 19.10
N GLU A 126 -10.75 -30.16 19.75
CA GLU A 126 -11.96 -29.51 19.26
C GLU A 126 -11.86 -27.97 19.27
N ARG A 127 -11.19 -27.39 20.28
CA ARG A 127 -10.90 -25.94 20.31
C ARG A 127 -9.96 -25.51 19.19
N ALA A 128 -8.91 -26.29 18.91
CA ALA A 128 -7.98 -25.98 17.83
C ALA A 128 -8.67 -26.07 16.45
N ASP A 129 -9.53 -27.07 16.24
CA ASP A 129 -10.32 -27.20 15.01
C ASP A 129 -11.26 -26.01 14.81
N ARG A 130 -12.05 -25.66 15.85
CA ARG A 130 -12.92 -24.47 15.81
C ARG A 130 -12.14 -23.18 15.54
N LEU A 131 -10.96 -23.03 16.14
CA LEU A 131 -10.11 -21.86 15.93
C LEU A 131 -9.63 -21.79 14.47
N ALA A 132 -9.18 -22.90 13.90
CA ALA A 132 -8.77 -22.96 12.50
C ALA A 132 -9.93 -22.58 11.56
N THR A 133 -11.12 -23.18 11.73
CA THR A 133 -12.29 -22.85 10.89
C THR A 133 -12.71 -21.38 11.03
N MET A 134 -12.64 -20.83 12.24
CA MET A 134 -12.95 -19.42 12.51
C MET A 134 -11.94 -18.48 11.85
N LEU A 135 -10.64 -18.79 11.94
CA LEU A 135 -9.57 -18.02 11.31
C LEU A 135 -9.73 -18.02 9.79
N PHE A 136 -9.97 -19.19 9.18
CA PHE A 136 -10.21 -19.28 7.74
C PHE A 136 -11.41 -18.43 7.30
N SER A 137 -12.54 -18.57 7.99
CA SER A 137 -13.76 -17.81 7.68
C SER A 137 -13.57 -16.29 7.85
N THR A 138 -12.87 -15.88 8.90
CA THR A 138 -12.57 -14.45 9.16
C THR A 138 -11.61 -13.90 8.11
N THR A 139 -10.62 -14.69 7.70
CA THR A 139 -9.68 -14.34 6.63
C THR A 139 -10.44 -14.12 5.33
N LEU A 140 -11.29 -15.06 4.93
CA LEU A 140 -12.12 -14.96 3.73
C LEU A 140 -13.02 -13.72 3.74
N LEU A 141 -13.61 -13.39 4.90
CA LEU A 141 -14.38 -12.17 5.08
C LEU A 141 -13.52 -10.90 4.88
N CYS A 142 -12.31 -10.84 5.45
CA CYS A 142 -11.38 -9.72 5.25
C CYS A 142 -11.01 -9.57 3.77
N VAL A 143 -10.66 -10.67 3.09
CA VAL A 143 -10.32 -10.68 1.65
C VAL A 143 -11.46 -10.13 0.84
N GLN A 144 -12.66 -10.66 1.03
CA GLN A 144 -13.84 -10.26 0.29
C GLN A 144 -14.19 -8.79 0.54
N THR A 145 -13.96 -8.29 1.75
CA THR A 145 -14.16 -6.86 2.04
C THR A 145 -13.18 -5.98 1.27
N LEU A 146 -11.89 -6.30 1.33
CA LEU A 146 -10.83 -5.54 0.67
C LEU A 146 -11.02 -5.58 -0.86
N ALA A 147 -11.28 -6.77 -1.41
CA ALA A 147 -11.58 -6.95 -2.83
C ALA A 147 -12.82 -6.16 -3.25
N GLY A 148 -13.88 -6.16 -2.43
CA GLY A 148 -15.11 -5.42 -2.74
C GLY A 148 -14.90 -3.92 -2.71
N THR A 149 -14.14 -3.44 -1.73
CA THR A 149 -13.73 -2.03 -1.65
C THR A 149 -12.92 -1.63 -2.88
N LEU A 150 -11.99 -2.48 -3.33
CA LEU A 150 -11.19 -2.24 -4.54
C LEU A 150 -12.06 -2.18 -5.80
N VAL A 151 -12.97 -3.14 -5.98
CA VAL A 151 -13.88 -3.17 -7.14
C VAL A 151 -14.76 -1.92 -7.17
N VAL A 152 -15.38 -1.57 -6.04
CA VAL A 152 -16.22 -0.37 -5.95
C VAL A 152 -15.38 0.88 -6.23
N ALA A 153 -14.16 0.98 -5.72
CA ALA A 153 -13.28 2.10 -5.99
C ALA A 153 -12.94 2.21 -7.48
N ILE A 154 -12.55 1.12 -8.14
CA ILE A 154 -12.23 1.08 -9.58
C ILE A 154 -13.45 1.50 -10.41
N VAL A 155 -14.64 0.95 -10.12
CA VAL A 155 -15.87 1.32 -10.82
C VAL A 155 -16.22 2.79 -10.59
N SER A 156 -16.16 3.26 -9.34
CA SER A 156 -16.43 4.66 -9.00
C SER A 156 -15.48 5.62 -9.71
N LEU A 157 -14.20 5.25 -9.78
CA LEU A 157 -13.18 6.01 -10.49
C LEU A 157 -13.43 6.01 -11.99
N GLY A 158 -13.76 4.87 -12.58
CA GLY A 158 -14.08 4.76 -14.02
C GLY A 158 -15.26 5.64 -14.41
N VAL A 159 -16.34 5.61 -13.60
CA VAL A 159 -17.51 6.49 -13.79
C VAL A 159 -17.12 7.96 -13.61
N ALA A 160 -16.37 8.29 -12.57
CA ALA A 160 -15.95 9.65 -12.29
C ALA A 160 -15.04 10.22 -13.40
N MET A 161 -14.13 9.42 -13.95
CA MET A 161 -13.29 9.80 -15.09
C MET A 161 -14.12 10.01 -16.36
N ALA A 162 -15.10 9.15 -16.64
CA ALA A 162 -15.98 9.30 -17.80
C ALA A 162 -16.79 10.60 -17.73
N ILE A 163 -17.28 10.94 -16.53
CA ILE A 163 -17.98 12.20 -16.27
C ILE A 163 -17.00 13.38 -16.37
N GLY A 164 -15.84 13.30 -15.71
CA GLY A 164 -14.82 14.36 -15.74
C GLY A 164 -14.34 14.69 -17.15
N ALA A 165 -14.17 13.68 -18.00
CA ALA A 165 -13.81 13.86 -19.41
C ALA A 165 -14.88 14.63 -20.20
N ALA A 166 -16.16 14.47 -19.86
CA ALA A 166 -17.26 15.19 -20.51
C ALA A 166 -17.32 16.68 -20.10
N PHE A 167 -16.84 17.05 -18.91
CA PHE A 167 -16.93 18.41 -18.36
C PHE A 167 -15.62 19.22 -18.38
N GLY A 168 -14.51 18.64 -18.85
CA GLY A 168 -13.27 19.37 -19.15
C GLY A 168 -12.32 19.64 -17.97
N ASP A 169 -12.72 19.37 -16.72
CA ASP A 169 -11.85 19.44 -15.52
C ASP A 169 -11.84 18.09 -14.79
N VAL A 170 -11.11 17.13 -15.36
CA VAL A 170 -11.08 15.74 -14.89
C VAL A 170 -10.63 15.65 -13.44
N ASP A 171 -9.58 16.37 -13.03
CA ASP A 171 -8.99 16.17 -11.69
C ASP A 171 -9.92 16.64 -10.56
N ARG A 172 -10.46 17.86 -10.63
CA ARG A 172 -11.32 18.39 -9.57
C ARG A 172 -12.67 17.68 -9.52
N ILE A 173 -13.26 17.44 -10.70
CA ILE A 173 -14.57 16.80 -10.81
C ILE A 173 -14.47 15.33 -10.37
N THR A 174 -13.43 14.61 -10.82
CA THR A 174 -13.26 13.19 -10.46
C THR A 174 -12.97 13.04 -8.96
N LEU A 175 -12.12 13.90 -8.37
CA LEU A 175 -11.88 13.87 -6.92
C LEU A 175 -13.16 14.14 -6.12
N GLY A 176 -13.94 15.16 -6.52
CA GLY A 176 -15.22 15.48 -5.89
C GLY A 176 -16.23 14.34 -6.01
N ILE A 177 -16.37 13.73 -7.19
CA ILE A 177 -17.27 12.60 -7.42
C ILE A 177 -16.83 11.39 -6.62
N VAL A 178 -15.54 11.03 -6.61
CA VAL A 178 -15.03 9.90 -5.82
C VAL A 178 -15.28 10.11 -4.33
N ALA A 179 -15.03 11.33 -3.81
CA ALA A 179 -15.32 11.67 -2.41
C ALA A 179 -16.82 11.53 -2.09
N VAL A 180 -17.70 12.06 -2.94
CA VAL A 180 -19.15 11.93 -2.79
C VAL A 180 -19.61 10.49 -2.87
N LEU A 181 -19.07 9.68 -3.79
CA LEU A 181 -19.40 8.27 -3.94
C LEU A 181 -18.95 7.44 -2.74
N MET A 182 -17.74 7.68 -2.20
CA MET A 182 -17.28 7.00 -0.99
C MET A 182 -18.07 7.39 0.25
N VAL A 183 -18.35 8.69 0.43
CA VAL A 183 -19.22 9.17 1.52
C VAL A 183 -20.64 8.62 1.36
N GLY A 184 -21.14 8.54 0.11
CA GLY A 184 -22.43 7.96 -0.22
C GLY A 184 -22.50 6.46 0.10
N LEU A 185 -21.43 5.70 -0.17
CA LEU A 185 -21.33 4.28 0.16
C LEU A 185 -21.31 4.05 1.68
N LEU A 186 -20.51 4.84 2.41
CA LEU A 186 -20.51 4.84 3.88
C LEU A 186 -21.89 5.24 4.43
N GLY A 187 -22.51 6.26 3.86
CA GLY A 187 -23.86 6.70 4.20
C GLY A 187 -24.89 5.59 3.99
N LEU A 188 -24.84 4.90 2.85
CA LEU A 188 -25.72 3.77 2.53
C LEU A 188 -25.56 2.62 3.54
N ALA A 189 -24.34 2.34 3.99
CA ALA A 189 -24.09 1.36 5.06
C ALA A 189 -24.71 1.78 6.40
N MET A 190 -24.84 3.08 6.67
CA MET A 190 -25.48 3.60 7.89
C MET A 190 -27.02 3.66 7.80
N VAL A 191 -27.61 3.69 6.60
CA VAL A 191 -29.07 3.83 6.41
C VAL A 191 -29.87 2.77 7.19
N PRO A 192 -29.56 1.46 7.15
CA PRO A 192 -30.30 0.46 7.91
C PRO A 192 -30.26 0.72 9.42
N MET A 193 -29.09 1.05 9.96
CA MET A 193 -28.91 1.35 11.40
C MET A 193 -29.75 2.57 11.81
N LEU A 194 -29.75 3.63 10.99
CA LEU A 194 -30.53 4.84 11.27
C LEU A 194 -32.04 4.57 11.17
N LEU A 195 -32.48 3.77 10.21
CA LEU A 195 -33.88 3.35 10.07
C LEU A 195 -34.33 2.48 11.25
N GLU A 196 -33.53 1.50 11.67
CA GLU A 196 -33.83 0.68 12.87
C GLU A 196 -33.92 1.54 14.12
N LYS A 197 -32.96 2.45 14.33
CA LYS A 197 -32.98 3.37 15.47
C LYS A 197 -34.19 4.30 15.43
N SER A 198 -34.63 4.73 14.24
CA SER A 198 -35.85 5.52 14.07
C SER A 198 -37.10 4.71 14.41
N ILE A 199 -37.20 3.46 13.92
CA ILE A 199 -38.32 2.55 14.19
C ILE A 199 -38.43 2.31 15.69
N ALA A 200 -37.33 1.94 16.36
CA ALA A 200 -37.30 1.70 17.79
C ALA A 200 -37.76 2.92 18.61
N ARG A 201 -37.34 4.13 18.21
CA ARG A 201 -37.77 5.39 18.85
C ARG A 201 -39.26 5.69 18.65
N ARG A 202 -39.81 5.38 17.46
CA ARG A 202 -41.24 5.59 17.17
C ARG A 202 -42.12 4.57 17.89
N GLN A 203 -41.69 3.32 17.92
CA GLN A 203 -42.37 2.25 18.63
C GLN A 203 -42.42 2.53 20.15
N ALA A 204 -41.32 3.02 20.73
CA ALA A 204 -41.30 3.47 22.12
C ALA A 204 -42.24 4.66 22.42
N ARG A 205 -42.65 5.41 21.39
CA ARG A 205 -43.61 6.53 21.47
C ARG A 205 -45.03 6.15 21.04
N GLY A 206 -45.29 4.87 20.73
CA GLY A 206 -46.60 4.40 20.25
C GLY A 206 -47.01 4.92 18.87
N LEU A 207 -46.07 5.38 18.05
CA LEU A 207 -46.33 5.89 16.70
C LEU A 207 -46.28 4.77 15.66
N ASP A 208 -47.05 4.90 14.57
CA ASP A 208 -47.01 3.96 13.44
C ASP A 208 -45.60 3.87 12.79
N THR A 209 -45.13 2.64 12.62
CA THR A 209 -43.82 2.26 12.08
C THR A 209 -43.90 1.63 10.68
N ALA A 210 -45.09 1.30 10.17
CA ALA A 210 -45.26 0.49 8.95
C ALA A 210 -44.56 1.08 7.72
N ARG A 211 -44.56 2.42 7.56
CA ARG A 211 -43.84 3.09 6.47
C ARG A 211 -42.31 2.97 6.60
N GLN A 212 -41.79 3.03 7.82
CA GLN A 212 -40.34 2.95 8.07
C GLN A 212 -39.84 1.51 7.92
N GLU A 213 -40.63 0.54 8.36
CA GLU A 213 -40.37 -0.88 8.17
C GLU A 213 -40.34 -1.27 6.69
N LYS A 214 -41.32 -0.81 5.89
CA LYS A 214 -41.31 -1.03 4.43
C LYS A 214 -40.08 -0.41 3.75
N ARG A 215 -39.64 0.77 4.19
CA ARG A 215 -38.41 1.40 3.70
C ARG A 215 -37.17 0.60 4.07
N LEU A 216 -37.07 0.14 5.33
CA LEU A 216 -35.97 -0.71 5.78
C LEU A 216 -35.91 -2.01 4.97
N GLN A 217 -37.04 -2.69 4.79
CA GLN A 217 -37.14 -3.91 3.99
C GLN A 217 -36.71 -3.66 2.53
N SER A 218 -37.14 -2.55 1.92
CA SER A 218 -36.74 -2.19 0.56
C SER A 218 -35.24 -1.92 0.44
N VAL A 219 -34.64 -1.22 1.40
CA VAL A 219 -33.19 -0.97 1.44
C VAL A 219 -32.42 -2.28 1.60
N LEU A 220 -32.82 -3.13 2.55
CA LEU A 220 -32.18 -4.44 2.78
C LEU A 220 -32.30 -5.35 1.55
N ALA A 221 -33.48 -5.41 0.92
CA ALA A 221 -33.69 -6.16 -0.31
C ALA A 221 -32.81 -5.63 -1.45
N GLY A 222 -32.63 -4.30 -1.56
CA GLY A 222 -31.73 -3.67 -2.52
C GLY A 222 -30.27 -4.09 -2.29
N LEU A 223 -29.79 -4.03 -1.05
CA LEU A 223 -28.43 -4.44 -0.69
C LEU A 223 -28.17 -5.93 -0.97
N GLN A 224 -29.17 -6.79 -0.75
CA GLN A 224 -29.08 -8.23 -1.01
C GLN A 224 -29.04 -8.61 -2.50
N ARG A 225 -29.39 -7.69 -3.42
CA ARG A 225 -29.26 -7.93 -4.87
C ARG A 225 -27.82 -7.93 -5.33
N VAL A 226 -26.92 -7.25 -4.62
CA VAL A 226 -25.49 -7.24 -4.94
C VAL A 226 -24.89 -8.56 -4.44
N PRO A 227 -24.47 -9.49 -5.33
CA PRO A 227 -24.04 -10.83 -4.92
C PRO A 227 -22.90 -10.79 -3.90
N MET A 228 -21.99 -9.85 -4.08
CA MET A 228 -20.85 -9.65 -3.20
C MET A 228 -21.24 -9.22 -1.78
N LEU A 229 -22.23 -8.32 -1.62
CA LEU A 229 -22.72 -7.90 -0.32
C LEU A 229 -23.48 -9.03 0.38
N ARG A 230 -24.27 -9.81 -0.39
CA ARG A 230 -25.01 -10.96 0.14
C ARG A 230 -24.08 -12.03 0.73
N LEU A 231 -23.02 -12.37 0.00
CA LEU A 231 -22.01 -13.33 0.48
C LEU A 231 -21.31 -12.82 1.75
N LEU A 232 -20.95 -11.52 1.76
CA LEU A 232 -20.27 -10.88 2.87
C LEU A 232 -21.14 -10.90 4.15
N GLN A 233 -22.41 -10.51 4.02
CA GLN A 233 -23.34 -10.43 5.14
C GLN A 233 -23.59 -11.78 5.80
N THR A 234 -23.70 -12.84 5.01
CA THR A 234 -23.94 -14.19 5.54
C THR A 234 -22.80 -14.63 6.45
N MET A 235 -21.55 -14.50 6.00
CA MET A 235 -20.37 -14.83 6.82
C MET A 235 -20.23 -13.90 8.02
N GLN A 236 -20.38 -12.58 7.79
CA GLN A 236 -20.24 -11.57 8.83
C GLN A 236 -21.23 -11.77 9.97
N TRP A 237 -22.53 -11.95 9.68
CA TRP A 237 -23.55 -12.12 10.71
C TRP A 237 -23.43 -13.46 11.43
N THR A 238 -23.02 -14.52 10.73
CA THR A 238 -22.74 -15.81 11.37
C THR A 238 -21.61 -15.69 12.40
N LEU A 239 -20.51 -15.01 12.05
CA LEU A 239 -19.40 -14.77 12.97
C LEU A 239 -19.76 -13.80 14.10
N GLN A 240 -20.48 -12.71 13.81
CA GLN A 240 -20.86 -11.71 14.82
C GLN A 240 -21.86 -12.24 15.85
N SER A 241 -22.73 -13.17 15.47
CA SER A 241 -23.73 -13.78 16.37
C SER A 241 -23.14 -14.87 17.27
N ASN A 242 -22.15 -15.61 16.77
CA ASN A 242 -21.53 -16.73 17.50
C ASN A 242 -20.29 -16.31 18.30
N LEU A 243 -19.65 -15.20 17.94
CA LEU A 243 -18.55 -14.62 18.70
C LEU A 243 -19.05 -13.47 19.56
N ARG A 244 -18.23 -13.01 20.52
CA ARG A 244 -18.48 -11.74 21.21
C ARG A 244 -18.46 -10.62 20.15
N GLY A 245 -19.65 -10.23 19.66
CA GLY A 245 -19.80 -9.39 18.47
C GLY A 245 -18.98 -8.09 18.48
N ARG A 246 -18.81 -7.45 19.64
CA ARG A 246 -17.98 -6.25 19.78
C ARG A 246 -16.48 -6.52 19.58
N SER A 247 -15.93 -7.59 20.15
CA SER A 247 -14.49 -7.89 19.98
C SER A 247 -14.18 -8.35 18.56
N PHE A 248 -15.09 -9.12 17.94
CA PHE A 248 -14.94 -9.52 16.53
C PHE A 248 -14.84 -8.31 15.61
N THR A 249 -15.78 -7.35 15.73
CA THR A 249 -15.78 -6.15 14.88
C THR A 249 -14.51 -5.32 15.08
N VAL A 250 -14.02 -5.17 16.32
CA VAL A 250 -12.77 -4.45 16.60
C VAL A 250 -11.57 -5.15 15.96
N ILE A 251 -11.45 -6.47 16.11
CA ILE A 251 -10.34 -7.25 15.52
C ILE A 251 -10.38 -7.16 13.99
N TYR A 252 -11.54 -7.37 13.40
CA TYR A 252 -11.75 -7.31 11.95
C TYR A 252 -11.38 -5.92 11.38
N LEU A 253 -11.87 -4.83 11.97
CA LEU A 253 -11.52 -3.48 11.53
C LEU A 253 -10.04 -3.16 11.75
N SER A 254 -9.45 -3.65 12.85
CA SER A 254 -8.02 -3.47 13.13
C SER A 254 -7.15 -4.20 12.11
N ALA A 255 -7.56 -5.40 11.66
CA ALA A 255 -6.85 -6.14 10.62
C ALA A 255 -6.87 -5.39 9.27
N VAL A 256 -8.02 -4.82 8.90
CA VAL A 256 -8.14 -3.99 7.68
C VAL A 256 -7.29 -2.73 7.78
N MET A 257 -7.31 -2.04 8.93
CA MET A 257 -6.47 -0.85 9.15
C MET A 257 -4.98 -1.19 9.12
N LEU A 258 -4.57 -2.29 9.74
CA LEU A 258 -3.20 -2.78 9.72
C LEU A 258 -2.73 -3.05 8.28
N ALA A 259 -3.61 -3.63 7.45
CA ALA A 259 -3.35 -3.83 6.02
C ALA A 259 -2.93 -2.54 5.31
N MET A 260 -3.67 -1.45 5.54
CA MET A 260 -3.40 -0.14 4.93
C MET A 260 -2.09 0.47 5.44
N VAL A 261 -1.81 0.32 6.74
CA VAL A 261 -0.58 0.83 7.37
C VAL A 261 0.66 0.11 6.83
N LEU A 262 0.60 -1.21 6.60
CA LEU A 262 1.73 -1.98 6.09
C LEU A 262 2.18 -1.50 4.70
N ALA A 263 1.26 -1.12 3.81
CA ALA A 263 1.62 -0.54 2.53
C ALA A 263 2.34 0.81 2.67
N ALA A 264 1.87 1.67 3.60
CA ALA A 264 2.52 2.94 3.89
C ALA A 264 3.92 2.74 4.49
N LEU A 265 4.08 1.75 5.38
CA LEU A 265 5.37 1.37 5.96
C LEU A 265 6.34 0.85 4.91
N GLN A 266 5.89 0.05 3.94
CA GLN A 266 6.73 -0.44 2.84
C GLN A 266 7.29 0.73 2.02
N VAL A 267 6.44 1.69 1.66
CA VAL A 267 6.85 2.87 0.88
C VAL A 267 7.76 3.77 1.71
N TYR A 268 7.44 3.99 2.98
CA TYR A 268 8.28 4.77 3.88
C TYR A 268 9.67 4.14 4.04
N GLY A 269 9.73 2.82 4.19
CA GLY A 269 10.98 2.07 4.27
C GLY A 269 11.83 2.21 3.01
N SER A 270 11.23 2.19 1.82
CA SER A 270 11.95 2.38 0.56
C SER A 270 12.40 3.83 0.30
N MET A 271 11.77 4.82 0.95
CA MET A 271 12.17 6.22 0.86
C MET A 271 13.34 6.57 1.79
N LYS A 272 13.67 5.68 2.74
CA LYS A 272 14.70 5.89 3.76
C LYS A 272 15.83 4.89 3.56
N PHE A 273 17.05 5.28 3.91
CA PHE A 273 18.20 4.38 3.85
C PHE A 273 18.04 3.14 4.76
N SER A 274 17.41 3.30 5.93
CA SER A 274 17.11 2.20 6.84
C SER A 274 15.89 2.53 7.72
N LEU A 275 15.02 1.54 7.93
CA LEU A 275 13.91 1.62 8.89
C LEU A 275 14.39 1.76 10.34
N PHE A 276 15.54 1.15 10.65
CA PHE A 276 16.18 1.19 11.97
C PHE A 276 17.53 1.88 11.85
N ASN A 277 17.50 3.21 11.75
CA ASN A 277 18.72 4.01 11.68
C ASN A 277 19.28 4.25 13.09
N ARG A 278 20.56 3.93 13.30
CA ARG A 278 21.32 4.22 14.53
C ARG A 278 22.52 5.15 14.29
N TYR A 279 22.67 5.70 13.09
CA TYR A 279 23.68 6.71 12.81
C TYR A 279 23.30 8.03 13.49
N SER A 280 23.94 8.29 14.63
CA SER A 280 23.74 9.51 15.43
C SER A 280 24.65 10.65 15.02
N VAL A 281 25.84 10.33 14.47
CA VAL A 281 26.83 11.32 13.99
C VAL A 281 26.60 11.63 12.51
N LEU A 282 26.48 10.60 11.68
CA LEU A 282 26.16 10.71 10.26
C LEU A 282 24.65 10.63 10.07
N THR A 283 23.97 11.72 10.44
CA THR A 283 22.52 11.82 10.33
C THR A 283 22.09 11.88 8.85
N GLU A 284 20.81 11.64 8.61
CA GLU A 284 20.23 11.77 7.25
C GLU A 284 20.44 13.19 6.70
N GLU A 285 20.23 14.22 7.52
CA GLU A 285 20.50 15.62 7.16
C GLU A 285 21.95 15.86 6.77
N ALA A 286 22.91 15.23 7.46
CA ALA A 286 24.32 15.33 7.12
C ALA A 286 24.65 14.69 5.77
N VAL A 287 23.93 13.63 5.39
CA VAL A 287 24.08 12.96 4.08
C VAL A 287 23.34 13.71 2.97
N ASP A 288 22.19 14.32 3.27
CA ASP A 288 21.43 15.16 2.32
C ASP A 288 22.23 16.41 1.88
N HIS A 289 23.11 16.91 2.76
CA HIS A 289 24.11 17.93 2.45
C HIS A 289 25.49 17.37 2.08
N GLY A 290 25.60 16.04 1.96
CA GLY A 290 26.80 15.30 1.62
C GLY A 290 26.64 14.55 0.30
N MET A 291 27.03 13.27 0.29
CA MET A 291 26.92 12.41 -0.89
C MET A 291 25.77 11.42 -0.74
N LEU A 292 24.58 11.82 -1.18
CA LEU A 292 23.46 10.90 -1.30
C LEU A 292 23.58 10.09 -2.60
N GLY A 293 23.65 8.76 -2.48
CA GLY A 293 23.84 7.83 -3.60
C GLY A 293 22.83 8.00 -4.76
N ALA A 294 21.61 8.45 -4.46
CA ALA A 294 20.57 8.71 -5.45
C ALA A 294 20.95 9.74 -6.53
N HIS A 295 21.94 10.61 -6.27
CA HIS A 295 22.45 11.59 -7.23
C HIS A 295 23.48 11.04 -8.22
N TYR A 296 24.03 9.84 -8.01
CA TYR A 296 25.13 9.28 -8.83
C TYR A 296 24.69 7.98 -9.51
N GLU A 297 24.66 7.95 -10.84
CA GLU A 297 24.20 6.76 -11.60
C GLU A 297 24.95 5.48 -11.23
N SER A 298 26.26 5.58 -10.97
CA SER A 298 27.11 4.46 -10.56
C SER A 298 26.76 3.87 -9.20
N LEU A 299 26.08 4.62 -8.32
CA LEU A 299 25.80 4.23 -6.94
C LEU A 299 24.32 3.86 -6.70
N ARG A 300 23.46 4.04 -7.71
CA ARG A 300 22.03 3.77 -7.58
C ARG A 300 21.72 2.29 -7.48
N SER A 301 20.73 1.98 -6.65
CA SER A 301 20.20 0.63 -6.43
C SER A 301 18.69 0.58 -6.67
N ALA A 302 18.11 -0.63 -6.59
CA ALA A 302 16.66 -0.80 -6.64
C ALA A 302 15.91 -0.07 -5.50
N HIS A 303 16.58 0.27 -4.39
CA HIS A 303 15.97 1.04 -3.29
C HIS A 303 15.77 2.51 -3.65
N ASP A 304 16.54 3.05 -4.59
CA ASP A 304 16.51 4.48 -4.95
C ASP A 304 15.43 4.81 -5.99
N GLN A 305 14.60 3.83 -6.39
CA GLN A 305 13.56 4.00 -7.42
C GLN A 305 12.57 5.13 -7.09
N LEU A 306 12.30 5.38 -5.79
CA LEU A 306 11.42 6.47 -5.36
C LEU A 306 12.12 7.82 -5.18
N LEU A 307 13.42 7.89 -5.49
CA LEU A 307 14.27 9.08 -5.45
C LEU A 307 14.67 9.52 -6.88
N PRO A 308 13.70 9.97 -7.72
CA PRO A 308 13.99 10.55 -9.03
C PRO A 308 14.56 11.96 -8.85
N TYR A 309 15.83 12.02 -8.45
CA TYR A 309 16.57 13.24 -8.16
C TYR A 309 17.42 13.65 -9.37
N PRO A 310 17.82 14.93 -9.46
CA PRO A 310 18.85 15.33 -10.43
C PRO A 310 20.11 14.51 -10.22
N MET A 311 20.78 14.15 -11.30
CA MET A 311 21.80 13.10 -11.25
C MET A 311 22.92 13.31 -12.25
N ILE A 312 24.10 12.83 -11.86
CA ILE A 312 25.34 12.80 -12.65
C ILE A 312 25.85 11.36 -12.80
N PRO A 313 26.74 11.06 -13.76
CA PRO A 313 27.19 9.70 -14.04
C PRO A 313 27.87 8.99 -12.86
N ALA A 314 28.73 9.69 -12.13
CA ALA A 314 29.51 9.14 -11.04
C ALA A 314 29.96 10.27 -10.09
N ASP A 315 30.46 9.89 -8.92
CA ASP A 315 31.07 10.78 -7.94
C ASP A 315 32.44 11.31 -8.38
N THR A 316 33.16 10.55 -9.21
CA THR A 316 34.41 10.97 -9.85
C THR A 316 34.23 11.10 -11.36
N ILE A 317 34.66 12.22 -11.93
CA ILE A 317 34.47 12.56 -13.34
C ILE A 317 35.82 12.89 -13.98
N SER A 318 36.18 12.19 -15.04
CA SER A 318 37.42 12.43 -15.81
C SER A 318 37.17 13.08 -17.18
N ALA A 319 35.93 13.04 -17.67
CA ALA A 319 35.57 13.65 -18.94
C ALA A 319 35.72 15.18 -18.91
N SER A 320 35.88 15.84 -20.07
CA SER A 320 35.92 17.32 -20.14
C SER A 320 34.53 17.99 -20.02
N ARG A 321 33.46 17.19 -19.98
CA ARG A 321 32.08 17.64 -19.80
C ARG A 321 31.33 16.80 -18.78
N LEU A 322 30.62 17.46 -17.87
CA LEU A 322 29.75 16.82 -16.89
C LEU A 322 28.35 16.69 -17.46
N ARG A 323 27.87 15.46 -17.61
CA ARG A 323 26.46 15.22 -17.92
C ARG A 323 25.61 15.45 -16.66
N LEU A 324 24.63 16.32 -16.75
CA LEU A 324 23.61 16.53 -15.73
C LEU A 324 22.25 16.14 -16.28
N PHE A 325 21.57 15.21 -15.62
CA PHE A 325 20.18 14.86 -15.92
C PHE A 325 19.24 15.37 -14.83
N ILE A 326 18.21 16.14 -15.22
CA ILE A 326 17.19 16.71 -14.36
C ILE A 326 15.85 16.02 -14.68
N PRO A 327 15.36 15.09 -13.84
CA PRO A 327 14.14 14.36 -14.12
C PRO A 327 12.91 15.27 -13.97
N HIS A 328 11.97 15.15 -14.91
CA HIS A 328 10.65 15.74 -14.83
C HIS A 328 9.70 14.79 -14.12
N ARG A 329 9.04 15.28 -13.07
CA ARG A 329 8.06 14.53 -12.27
C ARG A 329 6.67 15.13 -12.45
N PRO A 330 5.76 14.50 -13.20
CA PRO A 330 4.41 15.03 -13.44
C PRO A 330 3.70 15.46 -12.15
N GLN A 331 3.60 14.58 -11.15
CA GLN A 331 2.94 14.87 -9.86
C GLN A 331 3.52 16.06 -9.08
N ARG A 332 4.81 16.40 -9.28
CA ARG A 332 5.48 17.53 -8.59
C ARG A 332 5.51 18.78 -9.46
N ASP A 333 5.92 18.62 -10.72
CA ASP A 333 6.30 19.70 -11.62
C ASP A 333 5.09 20.29 -12.35
N ASN A 334 4.12 19.47 -12.77
CA ASN A 334 2.97 19.95 -13.54
C ASN A 334 2.12 20.98 -12.77
N PRO A 335 1.84 20.83 -11.46
CA PRO A 335 1.10 21.86 -10.71
C PRO A 335 1.77 23.25 -10.74
N VAL A 336 3.11 23.31 -10.72
CA VAL A 336 3.87 24.57 -10.79
C VAL A 336 3.98 25.04 -12.25
N ALA A 337 4.20 24.12 -13.19
CA ALA A 337 4.25 24.42 -14.62
C ALA A 337 2.92 24.99 -15.14
N ARG A 338 1.77 24.59 -14.59
CA ARG A 338 0.46 25.20 -14.91
C ARG A 338 0.39 26.69 -14.60
N GLN A 339 1.16 27.15 -13.62
CA GLN A 339 1.16 28.54 -13.16
C GLN A 339 2.21 29.38 -13.87
N ARG A 340 3.37 28.79 -14.19
CA ARG A 340 4.55 29.52 -14.69
C ARG A 340 4.79 29.38 -16.19
N CYS A 341 4.43 28.24 -16.78
CA CYS A 341 4.75 27.97 -18.19
C CYS A 341 3.61 28.43 -19.10
N ALA A 342 3.95 29.01 -20.25
CA ALA A 342 2.98 29.55 -21.22
C ALA A 342 1.91 28.54 -21.68
N GLY A 343 2.27 27.25 -21.78
CA GLY A 343 1.36 26.17 -22.18
C GLY A 343 0.61 25.47 -21.03
N GLY A 344 0.68 25.97 -19.79
CA GLY A 344 -0.11 25.42 -18.69
C GLY A 344 0.15 23.93 -18.39
N ALA A 345 1.43 23.55 -18.23
CA ALA A 345 1.91 22.16 -18.13
C ALA A 345 1.59 21.23 -19.33
N ARG A 346 1.04 21.76 -20.42
CA ARG A 346 0.87 21.04 -21.68
C ARG A 346 1.85 21.57 -22.71
N ASN A 347 2.37 20.67 -23.53
CA ASN A 347 3.22 21.00 -24.65
C ASN A 347 2.56 20.49 -25.93
N GLU A 348 1.86 21.39 -26.62
CA GLU A 348 1.13 21.09 -27.87
C GLU A 348 1.96 21.39 -29.12
N ALA A 349 3.17 21.94 -28.93
CA ALA A 349 4.09 22.20 -30.03
C ALA A 349 4.60 20.89 -30.65
N GLN A 350 5.06 20.95 -31.90
CA GLN A 350 5.54 19.80 -32.66
C GLN A 350 7.00 19.99 -33.09
N GLY A 351 7.70 18.87 -33.33
CA GLY A 351 9.09 18.88 -33.78
C GLY A 351 10.02 19.65 -32.83
N ALA A 352 10.92 20.46 -33.40
CA ALA A 352 11.91 21.23 -32.63
C ALA A 352 11.29 22.27 -31.67
N GLN A 353 10.11 22.79 -31.99
CA GLN A 353 9.40 23.72 -31.10
C GLN A 353 8.92 23.04 -29.82
N ALA A 354 8.55 21.75 -29.89
CA ALA A 354 8.21 20.95 -28.72
C ALA A 354 9.39 20.85 -27.75
N ALA A 355 10.59 20.59 -28.28
CA ALA A 355 11.79 20.52 -27.46
C ALA A 355 12.10 21.87 -26.80
N THR A 356 12.05 22.95 -27.57
CA THR A 356 12.30 24.32 -27.06
C THR A 356 11.30 24.71 -25.96
N ALA A 357 10.01 24.41 -26.15
CA ALA A 357 8.98 24.72 -25.15
C ALA A 357 9.19 23.93 -23.84
N ALA A 358 9.62 22.67 -23.92
CA ALA A 358 9.94 21.86 -22.75
C ALA A 358 11.13 22.43 -21.96
N VAL A 359 12.20 22.82 -22.67
CA VAL A 359 13.40 23.43 -22.07
C VAL A 359 13.04 24.74 -21.39
N ASN A 360 12.34 25.64 -22.09
CA ASN A 360 11.91 26.93 -21.54
C ASN A 360 11.06 26.77 -20.27
N CYS A 361 10.11 25.83 -20.28
CA CYS A 361 9.29 25.57 -19.10
C CYS A 361 10.12 25.04 -17.92
N MET A 362 10.98 24.05 -18.15
CA MET A 362 11.84 23.49 -17.11
C MET A 362 12.86 24.51 -16.57
N ALA A 363 13.36 25.44 -17.41
CA ALA A 363 14.23 26.55 -17.00
C ALA A 363 13.54 27.55 -16.05
N LEU A 364 12.20 27.63 -16.07
CA LEU A 364 11.43 28.42 -15.09
C LEU A 364 11.21 27.70 -13.75
N LEU A 365 11.39 26.37 -13.73
CA LEU A 365 11.19 25.53 -12.54
C LEU A 365 12.49 25.27 -11.79
N TRP A 366 13.62 25.28 -12.49
CA TRP A 366 14.92 24.89 -11.96
C TRP A 366 15.94 26.03 -12.05
N THR A 367 16.77 26.14 -11.02
CA THR A 367 18.01 26.92 -11.05
C THR A 367 19.18 25.98 -10.82
N VAL A 368 20.22 26.07 -11.65
CA VAL A 368 21.42 25.23 -11.58
C VAL A 368 22.65 26.11 -11.41
N GLN A 369 23.53 25.72 -10.50
CA GLN A 369 24.79 26.39 -10.24
C GLN A 369 25.92 25.36 -10.14
N LEU A 370 27.05 25.63 -10.77
CA LEU A 370 28.29 24.87 -10.67
C LEU A 370 29.33 25.76 -9.99
N ASP A 371 29.75 25.38 -8.78
CA ASP A 371 30.61 26.19 -7.89
C ASP A 371 30.12 27.64 -7.69
N GLY A 372 28.80 27.81 -7.64
CA GLY A 372 28.14 29.12 -7.52
C GLY A 372 27.98 29.87 -8.86
N GLY A 373 28.66 29.44 -9.93
CA GLY A 373 28.44 29.95 -11.29
C GLY A 373 27.09 29.48 -11.84
N LYS A 374 26.27 30.41 -12.35
CA LYS A 374 24.96 30.08 -12.90
C LYS A 374 25.11 29.30 -14.22
N VAL A 375 24.41 28.17 -14.31
CA VAL A 375 24.32 27.37 -15.54
C VAL A 375 23.07 27.78 -16.31
N ASP A 376 23.21 27.99 -17.62
CA ASP A 376 22.06 28.23 -18.49
C ASP A 376 21.38 26.91 -18.90
N LEU A 377 20.10 26.77 -18.55
CA LEU A 377 19.31 25.59 -18.89
C LEU A 377 18.83 25.60 -20.35
N HIS A 378 18.90 26.72 -21.06
CA HIS A 378 18.45 26.78 -22.47
C HIS A 378 19.34 25.97 -23.43
N GLU A 379 20.55 25.61 -23.01
CA GLU A 379 21.45 24.71 -23.74
C GLU A 379 21.14 23.22 -23.52
N PHE A 380 20.22 22.91 -22.61
CA PHE A 380 19.85 21.52 -22.31
C PHE A 380 18.89 20.99 -23.38
N VAL A 381 18.84 19.66 -23.49
CA VAL A 381 17.94 18.98 -24.42
C VAL A 381 17.04 18.01 -23.66
N PRO A 382 15.77 17.83 -24.08
CA PRO A 382 14.93 16.78 -23.52
C PRO A 382 15.53 15.39 -23.78
N MET A 383 15.51 14.52 -22.77
CA MET A 383 16.05 13.17 -22.84
C MET A 383 15.07 12.16 -22.22
N GLU A 384 14.96 10.99 -22.85
CA GLU A 384 14.31 9.80 -22.30
C GLU A 384 15.38 8.82 -21.78
N ARG A 385 15.17 8.32 -20.56
CA ARG A 385 16.00 7.31 -19.88
C ARG A 385 15.14 6.09 -19.60
N ARG A 386 15.10 5.15 -20.56
CA ARG A 386 14.30 3.90 -20.46
C ARG A 386 14.79 2.95 -19.38
N ASP A 387 16.09 3.00 -19.08
CA ASP A 387 16.70 2.27 -17.96
C ASP A 387 16.16 2.72 -16.59
N LEU A 388 15.66 3.96 -16.50
CA LEU A 388 15.13 4.55 -15.28
C LEU A 388 13.62 4.82 -15.34
N ASP A 389 12.96 4.52 -16.47
CA ASP A 389 11.58 4.92 -16.76
C ASP A 389 11.31 6.42 -16.54
N MET A 390 12.28 7.28 -16.91
CA MET A 390 12.21 8.73 -16.69
C MET A 390 12.35 9.53 -17.97
N ARG A 391 11.72 10.71 -17.98
CA ARG A 391 11.96 11.78 -18.94
C ARG A 391 12.42 13.03 -18.19
N GLY A 392 13.28 13.81 -18.80
CA GLY A 392 13.84 14.99 -18.17
C GLY A 392 14.61 15.86 -19.14
N LEU A 393 15.41 16.77 -18.59
CA LEU A 393 16.39 17.53 -19.34
C LEU A 393 17.79 16.95 -19.09
N VAL A 394 18.62 16.93 -20.14
CA VAL A 394 20.04 16.62 -20.03
C VAL A 394 20.86 17.79 -20.56
N GLY A 395 21.93 18.13 -19.85
CA GLY A 395 22.92 19.12 -20.25
C GLY A 395 24.33 18.59 -20.06
N TYR A 396 25.28 19.17 -20.77
CA TYR A 396 26.69 18.81 -20.70
C TYR A 396 27.51 20.04 -20.31
N LEU A 397 27.79 20.17 -19.02
CA LEU A 397 28.47 21.33 -18.45
C LEU A 397 29.96 21.27 -18.78
N PRO A 398 30.56 22.37 -19.28
CA PRO A 398 32.00 22.41 -19.53
C PRO A 398 32.78 22.32 -18.22
N MET A 399 33.81 21.48 -18.18
CA MET A 399 34.71 21.33 -17.03
C MET A 399 36.16 21.67 -17.35
N ALA A 400 36.49 21.98 -18.60
CA ALA A 400 37.86 22.22 -19.03
C ALA A 400 38.57 23.36 -18.26
N ASP A 401 37.80 24.35 -17.79
CA ASP A 401 38.33 25.49 -17.03
C ASP A 401 38.35 25.23 -15.51
N LEU A 402 37.86 24.07 -15.05
CA LEU A 402 37.83 23.71 -13.64
C LEU A 402 39.17 23.11 -13.20
N LYS A 403 39.60 23.45 -11.99
CA LYS A 403 40.79 22.86 -11.39
C LYS A 403 40.48 21.43 -10.94
N PRO A 404 41.40 20.46 -11.09
CA PRO A 404 41.20 19.13 -10.50
C PRO A 404 40.91 19.21 -9.00
N GLY A 405 39.92 18.45 -8.52
CA GLY A 405 39.50 18.48 -7.12
C GLY A 405 37.99 18.38 -6.93
N ARG A 406 37.52 18.79 -5.74
CA ARG A 406 36.10 18.76 -5.36
C ARG A 406 35.38 19.99 -5.93
N HIS A 407 34.24 19.73 -6.55
CA HIS A 407 33.29 20.73 -7.04
C HIS A 407 31.90 20.45 -6.47
N ASP A 408 31.03 21.45 -6.47
CA ASP A 408 29.66 21.32 -6.01
C ASP A 408 28.67 21.79 -7.07
N LEU A 409 27.73 20.91 -7.39
CA LEU A 409 26.61 21.21 -8.26
C LEU A 409 25.36 21.40 -7.40
N ARG A 410 24.82 22.63 -7.42
CA ARG A 410 23.62 22.99 -6.65
C ARG A 410 22.43 23.15 -7.58
N LEU A 411 21.35 22.47 -7.28
CA LEU A 411 20.08 22.61 -7.99
C LEU A 411 18.98 23.02 -7.04
N VAL A 412 18.19 24.02 -7.46
CA VAL A 412 17.01 24.47 -6.71
C VAL A 412 15.78 24.30 -7.59
N TRP A 413 14.82 23.52 -7.11
CA TRP A 413 13.49 23.44 -7.69
C TRP A 413 12.53 24.39 -6.99
N ASN A 414 11.76 25.15 -7.79
CA ASN A 414 10.79 26.13 -7.34
C ASN A 414 11.38 27.11 -6.31
N ALA A 415 12.36 27.92 -6.74
CA ALA A 415 13.12 28.81 -5.86
C ALA A 415 12.23 29.77 -5.05
N ASP A 416 11.10 30.23 -5.61
CA ASP A 416 10.14 31.12 -4.93
C ASP A 416 9.07 30.37 -4.12
N GLY A 417 9.20 29.03 -4.00
CA GLY A 417 8.29 28.21 -3.20
C GLY A 417 8.50 28.42 -1.70
N GLY A 418 7.43 28.23 -0.91
CA GLY A 418 7.53 28.23 0.56
C GLY A 418 8.28 27.02 1.12
N GLU A 419 8.40 26.93 2.45
CA GLU A 419 9.15 25.83 3.11
C GLU A 419 8.36 24.51 3.21
N ARG A 420 7.03 24.57 3.16
CA ARG A 420 6.14 23.42 3.39
C ARG A 420 5.16 23.22 2.23
N GLY A 421 4.63 22.01 2.15
CA GLY A 421 3.65 21.62 1.15
C GLY A 421 4.26 20.99 -0.11
N PRO A 422 3.41 20.59 -1.08
CA PRO A 422 3.83 19.87 -2.27
C PRO A 422 4.75 20.71 -3.18
N SER A 423 4.47 22.02 -3.27
CA SER A 423 5.24 22.98 -4.07
C SER A 423 6.32 23.71 -3.27
N ARG A 424 6.80 23.13 -2.17
CA ARG A 424 7.89 23.75 -1.39
C ARG A 424 9.17 23.89 -2.20
N ARG A 425 9.98 24.91 -1.90
CA ARG A 425 11.35 25.00 -2.43
C ARG A 425 12.10 23.72 -2.06
N ARG A 426 12.80 23.13 -3.03
CA ARG A 426 13.66 21.96 -2.81
C ARG A 426 15.05 22.25 -3.33
N GLU A 427 16.03 21.89 -2.53
CA GLU A 427 17.43 22.11 -2.84
C GLU A 427 18.15 20.77 -2.86
N TYR A 428 19.06 20.62 -3.82
CA TYR A 428 19.87 19.44 -4.03
C TYR A 428 21.32 19.91 -4.18
N SER A 429 22.22 19.37 -3.37
CA SER A 429 23.68 19.58 -3.49
C SER A 429 24.30 18.25 -3.91
N ILE A 430 25.11 18.30 -4.96
CA ILE A 430 25.73 17.13 -5.58
C ILE A 430 27.24 17.41 -5.66
N PRO A 431 28.00 17.08 -4.60
CA PRO A 431 29.45 17.21 -4.63
C PRO A 431 30.07 16.12 -5.51
N PHE A 432 31.05 16.46 -6.35
CA PHE A 432 31.77 15.50 -7.19
C PHE A 432 33.25 15.87 -7.32
N TRP A 433 34.07 14.92 -7.77
CA TRP A 433 35.50 15.10 -7.94
C TRP A 433 35.87 15.11 -9.42
N TYR A 434 36.44 16.23 -9.88
CA TYR A 434 37.00 16.34 -11.20
C TYR A 434 38.45 15.84 -11.19
N ALA A 435 38.70 14.76 -11.93
CA ALA A 435 39.99 14.11 -12.05
C ALA A 435 40.28 13.82 -13.53
N PRO A 436 40.66 14.85 -14.33
CA PRO A 436 40.95 14.67 -15.75
C PRO A 436 42.10 13.67 -15.94
N GLU A 437 41.96 12.83 -16.96
CA GLU A 437 43.10 12.01 -17.40
C GLU A 437 44.20 12.93 -17.96
N PRO A 438 45.48 12.67 -17.62
CA PRO A 438 46.61 13.52 -17.99
C PRO A 438 46.90 13.58 -19.49
#